data_AF-A0AAW7DT54-F1
#
_entry.id   AF-A0AAW7DT54-F1
#
_cell.length_a   1.000
_cell.length_b   1.000
_cell.length_c   1.000
_cell.angle_alpha   90.00
_cell.angle_beta   90.00
_cell.angle_gamma   90.00
#
_symmetry.space_group_name_H-M   'P 1'
#
loop_
_entity.id
_entity.type
_entity.pdbx_description
1 polymer ?
#
loop_
_entity_poly.entity_id
_entity_poly.type
_entity_poly.pdbx_seq_one_letter_code
_entity_poly.pdbx_strand_id
1 'polypeptide(L)'
;MFLYVALIVLLLTAVNLVWYKGFSWHDNQRLVQLLILTFASAALLFIRPIKLPTTALAVLLTIFALGFFSSLLAKYPLWAFKEWAKYVAFFLLALFIVQTAQHSPYRISLLLTLALVAFVNAYQFLVYYAMAFITGIYLLDADVLFNGFSNPRFLNQFQILFMPILAYLALHHWQAAHRYSKLLASIIFTTLLIQWCIAFSLGGRGLWLGLAVSHAALIILFPRFWRLLGMQATAGLLGFILFYLMFTVVPEWLGQTSVIRDSMRFGLSKREVIWQLAWDIFLAHPWLGVGPMHFSAEVNSVAAHPHQVVLQWLAEWGIFATLAAIFIAVWGMLHGLRFVRSEKGQPLDAALWMSILGALALAQVDGVFVMPYTETWLAILIGLAMARWSKPSAAESRWQTYSLRILAIPVILVLGSVLINEAPTLAQDSQAHMEKHGTGYTPRFWMQGWIPMDP
;
A
#
# COMPACT_ATOMS: atom_id res chain seq x y z
N MET A 1 17.06 16.34 7.74
CA MET A 1 17.40 15.21 8.63
C MET A 1 16.27 14.89 9.62
N PHE A 2 15.86 15.82 10.50
CA PHE A 2 14.76 15.59 11.47
C PHE A 2 13.48 15.06 10.82
N LEU A 3 13.05 15.67 9.71
CA LEU A 3 11.84 15.26 8.98
C LEU A 3 11.90 13.83 8.43
N TYR A 4 13.10 13.39 8.06
CA TYR A 4 13.33 12.06 7.54
C TYR A 4 13.33 11.00 8.65
N VAL A 5 13.88 11.34 9.82
CA VAL A 5 13.88 10.47 11.00
C VAL A 5 12.45 10.28 11.52
N ALA A 6 11.66 11.36 11.59
CA ALA A 6 10.25 11.29 11.98
C ALA A 6 9.46 10.35 11.05
N LEU A 7 9.69 10.44 9.73
CA LEU A 7 9.09 9.51 8.77
C LEU A 7 9.48 8.05 9.05
N ILE A 8 10.76 7.75 9.27
CA ILE A 8 11.20 6.38 9.58
C ILE A 8 10.56 5.86 10.87
N VAL A 9 10.56 6.68 11.92
CA VAL A 9 9.96 6.30 13.21
C VAL A 9 8.48 5.96 13.00
N LEU A 10 7.73 6.81 12.29
CA LEU A 10 6.32 6.57 12.01
C LEU A 10 6.10 5.30 11.15
N LEU A 11 6.96 5.04 10.16
CA LEU A 11 6.86 3.81 9.35
C LEU A 11 7.08 2.54 10.18
N LEU A 12 7.91 2.61 11.22
CA LEU A 12 8.16 1.52 12.16
C LEU A 12 7.05 1.38 13.21
N THR A 13 6.49 2.49 13.69
CA THR A 13 5.42 2.44 14.70
C THR A 13 4.13 1.81 14.18
N ALA A 14 3.86 1.94 12.88
CA ALA A 14 2.70 1.34 12.21
C ALA A 14 2.66 -0.21 12.25
N VAL A 15 3.76 -0.88 12.63
CA VAL A 15 3.82 -2.35 12.68
C VAL A 15 3.36 -2.92 14.03
N ASN A 16 3.42 -2.14 15.13
CA ASN A 16 3.21 -2.71 16.47
C ASN A 16 2.63 -1.79 17.54
N LEU A 17 2.58 -0.47 17.34
CA LEU A 17 2.09 0.41 18.38
C LEU A 17 0.59 0.62 18.27
N VAL A 18 -0.13 0.16 19.30
CA VAL A 18 -1.48 0.62 19.62
C VAL A 18 -1.32 1.92 20.41
N TRP A 19 -1.48 3.06 19.73
CA TRP A 19 -1.32 4.38 20.34
C TRP A 19 -2.52 4.75 21.21
N TYR A 20 -3.71 4.28 20.84
CA TYR A 20 -4.95 4.66 21.51
C TYR A 20 -5.77 3.43 21.90
N LYS A 21 -6.22 3.39 23.15
CA LYS A 21 -7.04 2.29 23.66
C LYS A 21 -8.39 2.27 22.93
N GLY A 22 -8.78 1.11 22.39
CA GLY A 22 -10.02 0.95 21.62
C GLY A 22 -9.85 1.09 20.09
N PHE A 23 -8.68 1.53 19.61
CA PHE A 23 -8.41 1.52 18.18
C PHE A 23 -8.09 0.10 17.70
N SER A 24 -8.65 -0.27 16.55
CA SER A 24 -8.14 -1.43 15.81
C SER A 24 -6.73 -1.14 15.27
N TRP A 25 -6.00 -2.17 14.84
CA TRP A 25 -4.71 -1.94 14.21
C TRP A 25 -4.83 -1.17 12.88
N HIS A 26 -5.92 -1.38 12.13
CA HIS A 26 -6.22 -0.62 10.91
C HIS A 26 -6.33 0.88 11.23
N ASP A 27 -7.02 1.24 12.30
CA ASP A 27 -7.18 2.64 12.71
C ASP A 27 -5.85 3.25 13.17
N ASN A 28 -5.03 2.48 13.89
CA ASN A 28 -3.67 2.90 14.24
C ASN A 28 -2.81 3.14 12.99
N GLN A 29 -2.88 2.25 11.99
CA GLN A 29 -2.17 2.44 10.71
C GLN A 29 -2.67 3.67 9.96
N ARG A 30 -3.97 3.91 9.94
CA ARG A 30 -4.55 5.13 9.34
C ARG A 30 -4.10 6.37 10.09
N LEU A 31 -4.13 6.38 11.42
CA LEU A 31 -3.67 7.50 12.24
C LEU A 31 -2.23 7.88 11.92
N VAL A 32 -1.33 6.89 11.92
CA VAL A 32 0.09 7.09 11.59
C VAL A 32 0.27 7.55 10.15
N GLN A 33 -0.49 7.00 9.19
CA GLN A 33 -0.49 7.48 7.82
C GLN A 33 -0.90 8.96 7.75
N LEU A 34 -1.99 9.36 8.40
CA LEU A 34 -2.46 10.75 8.38
C LEU A 34 -1.44 11.71 8.97
N LEU A 35 -0.71 11.30 10.01
CA LEU A 35 0.42 12.05 10.56
C LEU A 35 1.54 12.22 9.53
N ILE A 36 1.97 11.13 8.87
CA ILE A 36 2.97 11.16 7.79
C ILE A 36 2.54 12.10 6.66
N LEU A 37 1.28 11.98 6.22
CA LEU A 37 0.72 12.74 5.10
C LEU A 37 0.61 14.23 5.41
N THR A 38 0.10 14.57 6.60
CA THR A 38 0.01 15.96 7.06
C THR A 38 1.40 16.58 7.19
N PHE A 39 2.34 15.82 7.75
CA PHE A 39 3.71 16.25 7.93
C PHE A 39 4.46 16.48 6.61
N ALA A 40 4.36 15.54 5.66
CA ALA A 40 4.98 15.69 4.34
C ALA A 40 4.39 16.89 3.59
N SER A 41 3.08 17.11 3.71
CA SER A 41 2.39 18.26 3.11
C SER A 41 2.85 19.58 3.73
N ALA A 42 2.98 19.64 5.06
CA ALA A 42 3.51 20.81 5.75
C ALA A 42 4.99 21.07 5.41
N ALA A 43 5.82 20.04 5.30
CA ALA A 43 7.23 20.18 4.93
C ALA A 43 7.41 20.84 3.56
N LEU A 44 6.55 20.53 2.58
CA LEU A 44 6.59 21.14 1.24
C LEU A 44 6.19 22.62 1.22
N LEU A 45 5.59 23.16 2.28
CA LEU A 45 5.41 24.61 2.40
C LEU A 45 6.76 25.33 2.55
N PHE A 46 7.70 24.70 3.25
CA PHE A 46 9.00 25.29 3.58
C PHE A 46 10.11 24.87 2.63
N ILE A 47 9.95 23.74 1.93
CA ILE A 47 10.95 23.19 1.03
C ILE A 47 10.62 23.57 -0.42
N ARG A 48 11.66 23.82 -1.24
CA ARG A 48 11.49 24.07 -2.67
C ARG A 48 11.17 22.77 -3.40
N PRO A 49 10.00 22.64 -4.04
CA PRO A 49 9.64 21.40 -4.71
C PRO A 49 10.46 21.20 -5.98
N ILE A 50 10.64 19.94 -6.35
CA ILE A 50 11.25 19.56 -7.62
C ILE A 50 10.32 19.95 -8.77
N LYS A 51 10.90 20.49 -9.85
CA LYS A 51 10.16 20.80 -11.06
C LYS A 51 9.67 19.52 -11.73
N LEU A 52 8.36 19.38 -11.84
CA LEU A 52 7.69 18.31 -12.58
C LEU A 52 7.55 18.70 -14.06
N PRO A 53 7.46 17.71 -14.98
CA PRO A 53 7.01 17.98 -16.34
C PRO A 53 5.65 18.70 -16.31
N THR A 54 5.50 19.77 -17.09
CA THR A 54 4.27 20.59 -17.10
C THR A 54 3.04 19.75 -17.43
N THR A 55 3.18 18.79 -18.34
CA THR A 55 2.11 17.83 -18.69
C THR A 55 1.70 16.97 -17.50
N ALA A 56 2.67 16.44 -16.75
CA ALA A 56 2.41 15.64 -15.55
C ALA A 56 1.62 16.46 -14.52
N LEU A 57 2.09 17.67 -14.23
CA LEU A 57 1.45 18.55 -13.26
C LEU A 57 0.05 18.94 -13.72
N ALA A 58 -0.13 19.32 -14.99
CA ALA A 58 -1.44 19.68 -15.52
C ALA A 58 -2.45 18.54 -15.36
N VAL A 59 -2.08 17.30 -15.74
CA VAL A 59 -2.95 16.12 -15.56
C VAL A 59 -3.29 15.88 -14.09
N LEU A 60 -2.31 15.97 -13.20
CA LEU A 60 -2.54 15.80 -11.76
C LEU A 60 -3.44 16.89 -11.18
N LEU A 61 -3.22 18.15 -11.55
CA LEU A 61 -4.10 19.26 -11.17
C LEU A 61 -5.52 19.06 -11.69
N THR A 62 -5.69 18.54 -12.91
CA THR A 62 -7.00 18.19 -13.45
C THR A 62 -7.67 17.08 -12.63
N ILE A 63 -6.95 16.01 -12.28
CA ILE A 63 -7.49 14.94 -11.42
C ILE A 63 -7.97 15.51 -10.09
N PHE A 64 -7.15 16.33 -9.43
CA PHE A 64 -7.50 16.91 -8.13
C PHE A 64 -8.63 17.94 -8.24
N ALA A 65 -8.69 18.72 -9.31
CA ALA A 65 -9.80 19.63 -9.56
C ALA A 65 -11.12 18.87 -9.76
N LEU A 66 -11.13 17.82 -10.59
CA LEU A 66 -12.30 16.98 -10.80
C LEU A 66 -12.77 16.31 -9.50
N GLY A 67 -11.84 15.75 -8.74
CA GLY A 67 -12.14 15.20 -7.42
C GLY A 67 -12.63 16.23 -6.42
N PHE A 68 -12.17 17.47 -6.50
CA PHE A 68 -12.62 18.55 -5.62
C PHE A 68 -14.08 18.90 -5.92
N PHE A 69 -14.44 19.05 -7.20
CA PHE A 69 -15.83 19.29 -7.60
C PHE A 69 -16.73 18.07 -7.31
N SER A 70 -16.24 16.86 -7.55
CA SER A 70 -16.93 15.63 -7.12
C SER A 70 -17.20 15.62 -5.61
N SER A 71 -16.21 16.02 -4.79
CA SER A 71 -16.35 16.11 -3.33
C SER A 71 -17.37 17.17 -2.90
N LEU A 72 -17.42 18.31 -3.59
CA LEU A 72 -18.39 19.38 -3.30
C LEU A 72 -19.83 18.94 -3.58
N LEU A 73 -20.04 18.12 -4.61
CA LEU A 73 -21.34 17.65 -5.05
C LEU A 73 -21.78 16.35 -4.37
N ALA A 74 -20.91 15.76 -3.54
CA ALA A 74 -21.18 14.51 -2.86
C ALA A 74 -22.30 14.66 -1.80
N LYS A 75 -23.00 13.56 -1.50
CA LYS A 75 -24.05 13.53 -0.46
C LYS A 75 -23.52 13.93 0.92
N TYR A 76 -22.28 13.55 1.22
CA TYR A 76 -21.57 13.86 2.46
C TYR A 76 -20.20 14.49 2.18
N PRO A 77 -20.14 15.79 1.84
CA PRO A 77 -18.91 16.43 1.34
C PRO A 77 -17.71 16.32 2.29
N LEU A 78 -17.92 16.42 3.61
CA LEU A 78 -16.84 16.30 4.59
C LEU A 78 -16.14 14.94 4.53
N TRP A 79 -16.89 13.85 4.27
CA TRP A 79 -16.32 12.50 4.11
C TRP A 79 -15.57 12.39 2.77
N ALA A 80 -16.11 12.95 1.69
CA ALA A 80 -15.42 12.99 0.40
C ALA A 80 -14.08 13.74 0.49
N PHE A 81 -14.06 14.88 1.18
CA PHE A 81 -12.84 15.65 1.35
C PHE A 81 -11.74 14.91 2.11
N LYS A 82 -12.06 13.99 3.03
CA LYS A 82 -11.05 13.16 3.71
C LYS A 82 -10.26 12.31 2.72
N GLU A 83 -10.95 11.62 1.81
CA GLU A 83 -10.30 10.78 0.81
C GLU A 83 -9.63 11.61 -0.29
N TRP A 84 -10.27 12.68 -0.75
CA TRP A 84 -9.67 13.63 -1.69
C TRP A 84 -8.34 14.18 -1.14
N ALA A 85 -8.35 14.69 0.10
CA ALA A 85 -7.17 15.22 0.78
C ALA A 85 -6.09 14.15 0.93
N LYS A 86 -6.47 12.90 1.27
CA LYS A 86 -5.55 11.76 1.34
C LYS A 86 -4.83 11.51 0.00
N TYR A 87 -5.54 11.49 -1.13
CA TYR A 87 -4.93 11.29 -2.45
C TYR A 87 -4.00 12.45 -2.86
N VAL A 88 -4.40 13.70 -2.60
CA VAL A 88 -3.51 14.85 -2.80
C VAL A 88 -2.26 14.72 -1.92
N ALA A 89 -2.43 14.32 -0.66
CA ALA A 89 -1.33 14.14 0.28
C ALA A 89 -0.36 13.02 -0.14
N PHE A 90 -0.83 11.91 -0.73
CA PHE A 90 0.07 10.88 -1.27
C PHE A 90 0.94 11.41 -2.40
N PHE A 91 0.38 12.23 -3.27
CA PHE A 91 1.14 12.91 -4.31
C PHE A 91 2.20 13.83 -3.69
N LEU A 92 1.83 14.64 -2.70
CA LEU A 92 2.76 15.49 -1.95
C LEU A 92 3.85 14.67 -1.24
N LEU A 93 3.49 13.55 -0.61
CA LEU A 93 4.43 12.61 -0.02
C LEU A 93 5.41 12.07 -1.07
N ALA A 94 4.93 11.63 -2.23
CA ALA A 94 5.80 11.17 -3.30
C ALA A 94 6.81 12.24 -3.70
N LEU A 95 6.41 13.51 -3.85
CA LEU A 95 7.34 14.61 -4.14
C LEU A 95 8.36 14.86 -3.03
N PHE A 96 7.95 14.78 -1.78
CA PHE A 96 8.87 14.86 -0.63
C PHE A 96 9.90 13.73 -0.68
N ILE A 97 9.49 12.50 -1.05
CA ILE A 97 10.40 11.38 -1.25
C ILE A 97 11.33 11.61 -2.44
N VAL A 98 10.86 12.14 -3.57
CA VAL A 98 11.72 12.45 -4.73
C VAL A 98 12.89 13.34 -4.32
N GLN A 99 12.61 14.35 -3.49
CA GLN A 99 13.60 15.32 -3.03
C GLN A 99 14.62 14.72 -2.06
N THR A 100 14.14 13.95 -1.09
CA THR A 100 15.03 13.34 -0.09
C THR A 100 15.85 12.18 -0.69
N ALA A 101 15.28 11.41 -1.62
CA ALA A 101 15.92 10.24 -2.22
C ALA A 101 16.99 10.56 -3.28
N GLN A 102 17.19 11.85 -3.63
CA GLN A 102 18.35 12.28 -4.43
C GLN A 102 19.66 11.95 -3.73
N HIS A 103 19.70 12.00 -2.40
CA HIS A 103 20.86 11.59 -1.62
C HIS A 103 20.84 10.09 -1.37
N SER A 104 21.91 9.40 -1.78
CA SER A 104 22.03 7.94 -1.70
C SER A 104 21.74 7.35 -0.30
N PRO A 105 22.22 7.94 0.82
CA PRO A 105 21.95 7.39 2.15
C PRO A 105 20.46 7.33 2.49
N TYR A 106 19.68 8.37 2.16
CA TYR A 106 18.25 8.39 2.45
C TYR A 106 17.47 7.38 1.61
N ARG A 107 17.89 7.16 0.36
CA ARG A 107 17.30 6.09 -0.47
C ARG A 107 17.55 4.72 0.14
N ILE A 108 18.80 4.42 0.52
CA ILE A 108 19.15 3.12 1.11
C ILE A 108 18.43 2.93 2.44
N SER A 109 18.39 3.95 3.30
CA SER A 109 17.70 3.88 4.59
C SER A 109 16.19 3.65 4.45
N LEU A 110 15.52 4.17 3.42
CA LEU A 110 14.10 3.85 3.15
C LEU A 110 13.92 2.38 2.76
N LEU A 111 14.80 1.86 1.88
CA LEU A 111 14.75 0.46 1.45
C LEU A 111 15.07 -0.49 2.62
N LEU A 112 16.03 -0.14 3.48
CA LEU A 112 16.33 -0.92 4.69
C LEU A 112 15.22 -0.82 5.74
N THR A 113 14.53 0.33 5.85
CA THR A 113 13.33 0.46 6.70
C THR A 113 12.23 -0.47 6.21
N LEU A 114 11.99 -0.52 4.88
CA LEU A 114 11.04 -1.45 4.28
C LEU A 114 11.42 -2.91 4.58
N ALA A 115 12.70 -3.25 4.47
CA ALA A 115 13.20 -4.58 4.80
C ALA A 115 13.06 -4.92 6.29
N LEU A 116 13.31 -3.96 7.18
CA LEU A 116 13.14 -4.12 8.61
C LEU A 116 11.68 -4.36 8.99
N VAL A 117 10.74 -3.63 8.40
CA VAL A 117 9.30 -3.87 8.57
C VAL A 117 8.95 -5.29 8.13
N ALA A 118 9.39 -5.71 6.94
CA ALA A 118 9.14 -7.06 6.45
C ALA A 118 9.75 -8.12 7.37
N PHE A 119 10.92 -7.85 7.96
CA PHE A 119 11.54 -8.70 8.97
C PHE A 119 10.70 -8.76 10.25
N VAL A 120 10.19 -7.64 10.76
CA VAL A 120 9.33 -7.64 11.97
C VAL A 120 8.06 -8.46 11.74
N ASN A 121 7.41 -8.32 10.59
CA ASN A 121 6.24 -9.16 10.25
C ASN A 121 6.59 -10.65 10.17
N ALA A 122 7.75 -10.99 9.57
CA ALA A 122 8.24 -12.37 9.51
C ALA A 122 8.57 -12.93 10.90
N TYR A 123 9.17 -12.10 11.76
CA TYR A 123 9.50 -12.45 13.13
C TYR A 123 8.24 -12.68 13.98
N GLN A 124 7.26 -11.78 13.91
CA GLN A 124 5.97 -11.95 14.60
C GLN A 124 5.30 -13.26 14.22
N PHE A 125 5.25 -13.58 12.93
CA PHE A 125 4.71 -14.85 12.44
C PHE A 125 5.40 -16.06 13.09
N LEU A 126 6.73 -16.08 13.12
CA LEU A 126 7.48 -17.17 13.74
C LEU A 126 7.24 -17.25 15.25
N VAL A 127 7.13 -16.11 15.93
CA VAL A 127 6.81 -16.05 17.36
C VAL A 127 5.42 -16.61 17.62
N TYR A 128 4.38 -16.18 16.87
CA TYR A 128 3.03 -16.71 17.04
C TYR A 128 2.95 -18.21 16.76
N TYR A 129 3.65 -18.66 15.72
CA TYR A 129 3.75 -20.08 15.42
C TYR A 129 4.39 -20.84 16.59
N ALA A 130 5.52 -20.37 17.13
CA ALA A 130 6.17 -20.99 18.28
C ALA A 130 5.28 -20.95 19.55
N MET A 131 4.53 -19.86 19.77
CA MET A 131 3.61 -19.72 20.89
C MET A 131 2.47 -20.74 20.85
N ALA A 132 2.00 -21.16 19.66
CA ALA A 132 1.00 -22.21 19.54
C ALA A 132 1.47 -23.52 20.20
N PHE A 133 2.77 -23.83 20.16
CA PHE A 133 3.36 -24.99 20.82
C PHE A 133 3.65 -24.74 22.29
N ILE A 134 4.25 -23.60 22.63
CA ILE A 134 4.65 -23.28 24.01
C ILE A 134 3.44 -23.22 24.95
N THR A 135 2.30 -22.71 24.46
CA THR A 135 1.05 -22.63 25.22
C THR A 135 0.27 -23.95 25.21
N GLY A 136 0.64 -24.92 24.37
CA GLY A 136 -0.11 -26.17 24.17
C GLY A 136 -1.47 -26.00 23.51
N ILE A 137 -1.79 -24.80 22.98
CA ILE A 137 -3.07 -24.53 22.31
C ILE A 137 -3.10 -25.17 20.90
N TYR A 138 -1.93 -25.30 20.25
CA TYR A 138 -1.77 -25.85 18.90
C TYR A 138 -2.68 -25.23 17.84
N LEU A 139 -3.07 -23.97 18.01
CA LEU A 139 -3.92 -23.26 17.04
C LEU A 139 -3.08 -22.81 15.84
N LEU A 140 -2.90 -23.75 14.90
CA LEU A 140 -2.18 -23.54 13.64
C LEU A 140 -3.13 -23.03 12.55
N ASP A 141 -3.81 -21.95 12.88
CA ASP A 141 -4.68 -21.21 11.96
C ASP A 141 -3.93 -20.00 11.41
N ALA A 142 -3.78 -19.94 10.09
CA ALA A 142 -3.13 -18.81 9.42
C ALA A 142 -3.72 -17.46 9.86
N ASP A 143 -5.02 -17.36 10.11
CA ASP A 143 -5.66 -16.10 10.50
C ASP A 143 -5.28 -15.63 11.91
N VAL A 144 -4.92 -16.56 12.79
CA VAL A 144 -4.49 -16.27 14.17
C VAL A 144 -3.00 -15.94 14.21
N LEU A 145 -2.21 -16.61 13.36
CA LEU A 145 -0.76 -16.39 13.27
C LEU A 145 -0.39 -15.01 12.72
N PHE A 146 -1.33 -14.33 12.04
CA PHE A 146 -1.19 -12.94 11.59
C PHE A 146 -2.21 -12.06 12.27
N ASN A 147 -1.99 -11.78 13.55
CA ASN A 147 -2.76 -10.76 14.27
C ASN A 147 -2.30 -9.35 13.85
N GLY A 148 -3.23 -8.40 13.87
CA GLY A 148 -3.04 -7.02 13.46
C GLY A 148 -3.93 -6.68 12.27
N PHE A 149 -3.73 -7.29 11.10
CA PHE A 149 -4.51 -6.90 9.92
C PHE A 149 -6.00 -7.19 10.12
N SER A 150 -6.84 -6.22 9.74
CA SER A 150 -8.30 -6.41 9.73
C SER A 150 -8.76 -7.54 8.82
N ASN A 151 -7.94 -7.88 7.81
CA ASN A 151 -7.95 -9.15 7.12
C ASN A 151 -6.50 -9.60 6.94
N PRO A 152 -6.09 -10.80 7.38
CA PRO A 152 -4.72 -11.30 7.21
C PRO A 152 -4.19 -11.19 5.77
N ARG A 153 -5.08 -11.26 4.77
CA ARG A 153 -4.72 -11.08 3.35
C ARG A 153 -4.32 -9.64 2.97
N PHE A 154 -4.57 -8.63 3.79
CA PHE A 154 -4.06 -7.28 3.55
C PHE A 154 -2.53 -7.22 3.67
N LEU A 155 -1.90 -8.15 4.39
CA LEU A 155 -0.45 -8.33 4.34
C LEU A 155 0.02 -8.64 2.92
N ASN A 156 -0.74 -9.40 2.13
CA ASN A 156 -0.37 -9.71 0.74
C ASN A 156 -0.26 -8.44 -0.12
N GLN A 157 -1.10 -7.44 0.13
CA GLN A 157 -1.03 -6.15 -0.55
C GLN A 157 0.25 -5.39 -0.22
N PHE A 158 0.78 -5.60 0.97
CA PHE A 158 2.07 -5.04 1.34
C PHE A 158 3.24 -5.92 0.82
N GLN A 159 3.12 -7.24 0.83
CA GLN A 159 4.10 -8.20 0.31
C GLN A 159 4.46 -7.93 -1.15
N ILE A 160 3.46 -7.63 -2.00
CA ILE A 160 3.72 -7.33 -3.42
C ILE A 160 4.63 -6.11 -3.60
N LEU A 161 4.63 -5.17 -2.65
CA LEU A 161 5.48 -3.98 -2.69
C LEU A 161 6.92 -4.30 -2.29
N PHE A 162 7.13 -5.05 -1.21
CA PHE A 162 8.49 -5.23 -0.67
C PHE A 162 9.22 -6.47 -1.18
N MET A 163 8.53 -7.54 -1.62
CA MET A 163 9.21 -8.78 -2.02
C MET A 163 10.24 -8.55 -3.15
N PRO A 164 9.93 -7.82 -4.25
CA PRO A 164 10.95 -7.50 -5.26
C PRO A 164 12.13 -6.69 -4.70
N ILE A 165 11.87 -5.80 -3.74
CA ILE A 165 12.88 -4.99 -3.08
C ILE A 165 13.79 -5.84 -2.17
N LEU A 166 13.24 -6.80 -1.42
CA LEU A 166 14.03 -7.75 -0.63
C LEU A 166 14.95 -8.59 -1.52
N ALA A 167 14.43 -9.06 -2.67
CA ALA A 167 15.24 -9.81 -3.64
C ALA A 167 16.40 -8.95 -4.16
N TYR A 168 16.14 -7.68 -4.48
CA TYR A 168 17.19 -6.72 -4.84
C TYR A 168 18.21 -6.51 -3.71
N LEU A 169 17.76 -6.22 -2.49
CA LEU A 169 18.65 -5.91 -1.37
C LEU A 169 19.52 -7.11 -0.98
N ALA A 170 18.94 -8.31 -0.96
CA ALA A 170 19.68 -9.55 -0.73
C ALA A 170 20.78 -9.73 -1.79
N LEU A 171 20.45 -9.57 -3.08
CA LEU A 171 21.42 -9.67 -4.16
C LEU A 171 22.51 -8.59 -4.09
N HIS A 172 22.12 -7.35 -3.81
CA HIS A 172 23.01 -6.20 -3.72
C HIS A 172 24.03 -6.37 -2.58
N HIS A 173 23.57 -6.73 -1.38
CA HIS A 173 24.45 -6.93 -0.23
C HIS A 173 25.28 -8.21 -0.36
N TRP A 174 24.76 -9.26 -1.03
CA TRP A 174 25.53 -10.47 -1.30
C TRP A 174 26.77 -10.20 -2.16
N GLN A 175 26.65 -9.30 -3.14
CA GLN A 175 27.73 -8.91 -4.04
C GLN A 175 28.68 -7.87 -3.45
N ALA A 176 28.31 -7.20 -2.35
CA ALA A 176 29.14 -6.17 -1.73
C ALA A 176 30.30 -6.77 -0.92
N ALA A 177 31.48 -6.15 -0.99
CA ALA A 177 32.71 -6.62 -0.33
C ALA A 177 32.93 -6.02 1.08
N HIS A 178 31.87 -5.94 1.91
CA HIS A 178 31.98 -5.44 3.28
C HIS A 178 31.84 -6.56 4.31
N ARG A 179 32.49 -6.41 5.48
CA ARG A 179 32.54 -7.45 6.54
C ARG A 179 31.17 -8.01 6.93
N TYR A 180 30.14 -7.17 6.97
CA TYR A 180 28.79 -7.54 7.40
C TYR A 180 27.76 -7.65 6.26
N SER A 181 28.17 -7.42 5.00
CA SER A 181 27.22 -7.40 3.88
C SER A 181 26.58 -8.76 3.62
N LYS A 182 27.37 -9.84 3.70
CA LYS A 182 26.87 -11.21 3.53
C LYS A 182 25.90 -11.63 4.62
N LEU A 183 26.17 -11.25 5.87
CA LEU A 183 25.24 -11.50 6.99
C LEU A 183 23.91 -10.77 6.76
N LEU A 184 23.97 -9.48 6.40
CA LEU A 184 22.78 -8.71 6.09
C LEU A 184 22.01 -9.30 4.91
N ALA A 185 22.70 -9.72 3.85
CA ALA A 185 22.10 -10.39 2.71
C ALA A 185 21.37 -11.68 3.12
N SER A 186 21.99 -12.51 3.98
CA SER A 186 21.36 -13.72 4.51
C SER A 186 20.11 -13.41 5.34
N ILE A 187 20.15 -12.40 6.22
CA ILE A 187 18.97 -11.99 7.01
C ILE A 187 17.83 -11.54 6.10
N ILE A 188 18.13 -10.72 5.09
CA ILE A 188 17.14 -10.23 4.13
C ILE A 188 16.59 -11.38 3.27
N PHE A 189 17.44 -12.32 2.86
CA PHE A 189 17.00 -13.50 2.10
C PHE A 189 16.12 -14.43 2.94
N THR A 190 16.50 -14.71 4.19
CA THR A 190 15.68 -15.48 5.12
C THR A 190 14.34 -14.79 5.36
N THR A 191 14.33 -13.45 5.48
CA THR A 191 13.09 -12.67 5.55
C THR A 191 12.23 -12.91 4.32
N LEU A 192 12.79 -12.81 3.11
CA LEU A 192 12.06 -13.07 1.86
C LEU A 192 11.48 -14.49 1.81
N LEU A 193 12.27 -15.50 2.22
CA LEU A 193 11.85 -16.90 2.30
C LEU A 193 10.66 -17.08 3.26
N ILE A 194 10.72 -16.50 4.47
CA ILE A 194 9.61 -16.56 5.42
C ILE A 194 8.40 -15.85 4.84
N GLN A 195 8.58 -14.72 4.16
CA GLN A 195 7.49 -14.00 3.51
C GLN A 195 6.81 -14.84 2.41
N TRP A 196 7.56 -15.68 1.68
CA TRP A 196 6.96 -16.66 0.78
C TRP A 196 6.17 -17.74 1.53
N CYS A 197 6.68 -18.29 2.63
CA CYS A 197 5.93 -19.21 3.50
C CYS A 197 4.61 -18.59 3.97
N ILE A 198 4.65 -17.32 4.41
CA ILE A 198 3.48 -16.54 4.79
C ILE A 198 2.49 -16.42 3.60
N ALA A 199 2.98 -16.06 2.41
CA ALA A 199 2.14 -15.92 1.22
C ALA A 199 1.40 -17.23 0.87
N PHE A 200 2.07 -18.38 0.99
CA PHE A 200 1.44 -19.70 0.81
C PHE A 200 0.36 -19.96 1.86
N SER A 201 0.62 -19.65 3.13
CA SER A 201 -0.34 -19.86 4.22
C SER A 201 -1.62 -19.02 4.09
N LEU A 202 -1.51 -17.78 3.58
CA LEU A 202 -2.66 -16.87 3.42
C LEU A 202 -3.51 -17.14 2.16
N GLY A 203 -2.95 -17.86 1.17
CA GLY A 203 -3.66 -18.25 -0.05
C GLY A 203 -4.22 -17.07 -0.86
N GLY A 204 -3.51 -15.94 -0.90
CA GLY A 204 -4.00 -14.70 -1.54
C GLY A 204 -3.97 -14.73 -3.06
N ARG A 205 -5.10 -15.02 -3.73
CA ARG A 205 -5.20 -15.05 -5.21
C ARG A 205 -4.72 -13.76 -5.89
N GLY A 206 -5.01 -12.60 -5.30
CA GLY A 206 -4.55 -11.33 -5.83
C GLY A 206 -3.01 -11.21 -5.82
N LEU A 207 -2.34 -11.73 -4.78
CA LEU A 207 -0.89 -11.73 -4.71
C LEU A 207 -0.28 -12.56 -5.83
N TRP A 208 -0.82 -13.76 -6.05
CA TRP A 208 -0.39 -14.64 -7.13
C TRP A 208 -0.53 -13.95 -8.49
N LEU A 209 -1.64 -13.25 -8.74
CA LEU A 209 -1.82 -12.45 -9.95
C LEU A 209 -0.75 -11.34 -10.07
N GLY A 210 -0.55 -10.54 -9.02
CA GLY A 210 0.41 -9.44 -9.03
C GLY A 210 1.86 -9.93 -9.22
N LEU A 211 2.24 -11.01 -8.54
CA LEU A 211 3.55 -11.64 -8.70
C LEU A 211 3.68 -12.24 -10.10
N ALA A 212 2.70 -12.97 -10.62
CA ALA A 212 2.76 -13.56 -11.95
C ALA A 212 2.96 -12.48 -13.03
N VAL A 213 2.15 -11.41 -12.99
CA VAL A 213 2.25 -10.29 -13.94
C VAL A 213 3.62 -9.60 -13.85
N SER A 214 4.09 -9.26 -12.64
CA SER A 214 5.37 -8.56 -12.47
C SER A 214 6.59 -9.41 -12.83
N HIS A 215 6.59 -10.72 -12.52
CA HIS A 215 7.68 -11.62 -12.90
C HIS A 215 7.67 -11.95 -14.40
N ALA A 216 6.49 -12.17 -15.01
CA ALA A 216 6.40 -12.34 -16.46
C ALA A 216 6.91 -11.11 -17.20
N ALA A 217 6.52 -9.92 -16.73
CA ALA A 217 7.01 -8.66 -17.28
C ALA A 217 8.53 -8.50 -17.10
N LEU A 218 9.12 -8.94 -15.98
CA LEU A 218 10.58 -8.92 -15.80
C LEU A 218 11.29 -9.77 -16.87
N ILE A 219 10.82 -11.00 -17.12
CA ILE A 219 11.41 -11.92 -18.10
C ILE A 219 11.31 -11.35 -19.51
N ILE A 220 10.14 -10.85 -19.89
CA ILE A 220 9.85 -10.37 -21.25
C ILE A 220 10.51 -9.01 -21.50
N LEU A 221 10.43 -8.09 -20.53
CA LEU A 221 10.80 -6.69 -20.75
C LEU A 221 12.21 -6.35 -20.29
N PHE A 222 12.75 -7.07 -19.29
CA PHE A 222 14.06 -6.80 -18.68
C PHE A 222 14.88 -8.08 -18.38
N PRO A 223 15.10 -8.98 -19.35
CA PRO A 223 15.74 -10.27 -19.13
C PRO A 223 17.13 -10.17 -18.49
N ARG A 224 17.85 -9.05 -18.68
CA ARG A 224 19.15 -8.81 -18.04
C ARG A 224 19.13 -8.84 -16.51
N PHE A 225 17.97 -8.64 -15.89
CA PHE A 225 17.79 -8.65 -14.43
C PHE A 225 17.22 -9.97 -13.90
N TRP A 226 17.34 -11.06 -14.67
CA TRP A 226 16.85 -12.40 -14.30
C TRP A 226 17.29 -12.87 -12.91
N ARG A 227 18.43 -12.41 -12.39
CA ARG A 227 18.90 -12.76 -11.04
C ARG A 227 17.90 -12.38 -9.94
N LEU A 228 17.08 -11.33 -10.16
CA LEU A 228 15.99 -10.99 -9.23
C LEU A 228 14.93 -12.09 -9.21
N LEU A 229 14.58 -12.64 -10.38
CA LEU A 229 13.70 -13.81 -10.48
C LEU A 229 14.34 -15.04 -9.85
N GLY A 230 15.64 -15.27 -10.06
CA GLY A 230 16.38 -16.36 -9.42
C GLY A 230 16.29 -16.30 -7.89
N MET A 231 16.46 -15.10 -7.30
CA MET A 231 16.29 -14.88 -5.86
C MET A 231 14.86 -15.16 -5.40
N GLN A 232 13.86 -14.68 -6.15
CA GLN A 232 12.45 -14.91 -5.84
C GLN A 232 12.05 -16.37 -5.94
N ALA A 233 12.48 -17.06 -7.00
CA ALA A 233 12.19 -18.48 -7.22
C ALA A 233 12.85 -19.35 -6.15
N THR A 234 14.10 -19.05 -5.78
CA THR A 234 14.80 -19.79 -4.73
C THR A 234 14.14 -19.56 -3.37
N ALA A 235 13.85 -18.31 -3.00
CA ALA A 235 13.15 -18.00 -1.76
C ALA A 235 11.73 -18.57 -1.74
N GLY A 236 11.04 -18.58 -2.88
CA GLY A 236 9.71 -19.18 -3.05
C GLY A 236 9.73 -20.69 -2.88
N LEU A 237 10.69 -21.40 -3.48
CA LEU A 237 10.85 -22.84 -3.32
C LEU A 237 11.16 -23.20 -1.86
N LEU A 238 12.14 -22.52 -1.25
CA LEU A 238 12.48 -22.77 0.16
C LEU A 238 11.35 -22.36 1.10
N GLY A 239 10.63 -21.27 0.79
CA GLY A 239 9.46 -20.83 1.53
C GLY A 239 8.30 -21.81 1.42
N PHE A 240 8.11 -22.46 0.26
CA PHE A 240 7.14 -23.54 0.07
C PHE A 240 7.52 -24.77 0.90
N ILE A 241 8.79 -25.17 0.90
CA ILE A 241 9.28 -26.27 1.74
C ILE A 241 9.03 -25.95 3.22
N LEU A 242 9.36 -24.72 3.66
CA LEU A 242 9.09 -24.29 5.03
C LEU A 242 7.59 -24.31 5.36
N PHE A 243 6.74 -23.82 4.46
CA PHE A 243 5.30 -23.87 4.60
C PHE A 243 4.79 -25.31 4.76
N TYR A 244 5.22 -26.23 3.91
CA TYR A 244 4.84 -27.64 3.98
C TYR A 244 5.30 -28.28 5.29
N LEU A 245 6.52 -27.99 5.74
CA LEU A 245 7.03 -28.46 7.02
C LEU A 245 6.18 -27.94 8.19
N MET A 246 5.90 -26.64 8.22
CA MET A 246 5.18 -26.00 9.32
C MET A 246 3.68 -26.34 9.37
N PHE A 247 3.01 -26.47 8.22
CA PHE A 247 1.56 -26.62 8.19
C PHE A 247 1.08 -28.01 7.77
N THR A 248 1.98 -28.93 7.41
CA THR A 248 1.63 -30.32 7.12
C THR A 248 2.42 -31.28 7.99
N VAL A 249 3.75 -31.32 7.86
CA VAL A 249 4.58 -32.33 8.54
C VAL A 249 4.56 -32.20 10.06
N VAL A 250 4.77 -30.99 10.60
CA VAL A 250 4.79 -30.77 12.06
C VAL A 250 3.42 -31.04 12.70
N PRO A 251 2.29 -30.52 12.18
CA PRO A 251 0.98 -30.86 12.72
C PRO A 251 0.69 -32.36 12.68
N GLU A 252 0.92 -33.02 11.54
CA GLU A 252 0.66 -34.46 11.38
C GLU A 252 1.49 -35.30 12.36
N TRP A 253 2.78 -34.96 12.53
CA TRP A 253 3.65 -35.65 13.48
C TRP A 253 3.17 -35.51 14.93
N LEU A 254 2.47 -34.42 15.26
CA LEU A 254 1.89 -34.15 16.57
C LEU A 254 0.44 -34.63 16.71
N GLY A 255 -0.14 -35.26 15.68
CA GLY A 255 -1.55 -35.66 15.66
C GLY A 255 -2.51 -34.47 15.67
N GLN A 256 -2.08 -33.31 15.17
CA GLN A 256 -2.85 -32.07 15.08
C GLN A 256 -3.22 -31.75 13.63
N THR A 257 -4.25 -30.91 13.44
CA THR A 257 -4.65 -30.40 12.13
C THR A 257 -4.33 -28.91 12.02
N SER A 258 -3.91 -28.46 10.84
CA SER A 258 -3.76 -27.03 10.54
C SER A 258 -4.99 -26.48 9.80
N VAL A 259 -5.28 -25.20 10.01
CA VAL A 259 -6.31 -24.48 9.26
C VAL A 259 -5.61 -23.48 8.35
N ILE A 260 -5.59 -23.79 7.06
CA ILE A 260 -4.97 -22.96 6.03
C ILE A 260 -6.07 -22.36 5.16
N ARG A 261 -5.87 -21.11 4.73
CA ARG A 261 -6.80 -20.49 3.78
C ARG A 261 -6.66 -21.11 2.40
N ASP A 262 -7.72 -21.78 1.97
CA ASP A 262 -7.78 -22.35 0.62
C ASP A 262 -7.59 -21.27 -0.46
N SER A 263 -6.60 -21.52 -1.33
CA SER A 263 -6.26 -20.71 -2.49
C SER A 263 -7.01 -21.14 -3.76
N MET A 264 -7.53 -22.37 -3.79
CA MET A 264 -8.22 -23.00 -4.93
C MET A 264 -9.75 -22.93 -4.83
N ARG A 265 -10.29 -21.87 -4.21
CA ARG A 265 -11.74 -21.64 -4.18
C ARG A 265 -12.26 -21.20 -5.54
N PHE A 266 -13.28 -21.91 -6.06
CA PHE A 266 -14.05 -21.47 -7.22
C PHE A 266 -14.97 -20.29 -6.85
N GLY A 267 -15.04 -19.27 -7.70
CA GLY A 267 -15.90 -18.09 -7.51
C GLY A 267 -15.16 -16.80 -7.11
N LEU A 268 -15.85 -15.67 -7.22
CA LEU A 268 -15.29 -14.32 -7.10
C LEU A 268 -15.27 -13.77 -5.66
N SER A 269 -15.67 -14.58 -4.67
CA SER A 269 -15.83 -14.16 -3.27
C SER A 269 -16.83 -13.01 -3.08
N LYS A 270 -17.99 -13.09 -3.77
CA LYS A 270 -19.03 -12.05 -3.80
C LYS A 270 -18.62 -10.74 -4.47
N ARG A 271 -17.45 -10.68 -5.13
CA ARG A 271 -16.99 -9.47 -5.84
C ARG A 271 -17.93 -9.07 -6.97
N GLU A 272 -18.62 -10.03 -7.59
CA GLU A 272 -19.63 -9.79 -8.61
C GLU A 272 -20.72 -8.80 -8.15
N VAL A 273 -21.13 -8.86 -6.87
CA VAL A 273 -22.15 -7.96 -6.29
C VAL A 273 -21.61 -6.54 -6.19
N ILE A 274 -20.42 -6.36 -5.59
CA ILE A 274 -19.83 -5.03 -5.38
C ILE A 274 -19.28 -4.42 -6.67
N TRP A 275 -18.91 -5.24 -7.66
CA TRP A 275 -18.53 -4.78 -8.99
C TRP A 275 -19.73 -4.28 -9.77
N GLN A 276 -20.84 -5.03 -9.73
CA GLN A 276 -22.09 -4.57 -10.34
C GLN A 276 -22.58 -3.28 -9.68
N LEU A 277 -22.57 -3.21 -8.33
CA LEU A 277 -22.94 -2.00 -7.61
C LEU A 277 -22.08 -0.79 -8.02
N ALA A 278 -20.77 -0.94 -8.09
CA ALA A 278 -19.88 0.14 -8.52
C ALA A 278 -20.15 0.56 -9.97
N TRP A 279 -20.45 -0.41 -10.83
CA TRP A 279 -20.82 -0.15 -12.22
C TRP A 279 -22.14 0.60 -12.33
N ASP A 280 -23.15 0.22 -11.56
CA ASP A 280 -24.46 0.88 -11.54
C ASP A 280 -24.35 2.33 -11.02
N ILE A 281 -23.55 2.55 -9.97
CA ILE A 281 -23.22 3.90 -9.47
C ILE A 281 -22.54 4.72 -10.57
N PHE A 282 -21.59 4.13 -11.30
CA PHE A 282 -20.92 4.80 -12.41
C PHE A 282 -21.91 5.16 -13.53
N LEU A 283 -22.81 4.25 -13.94
CA LEU A 283 -23.79 4.53 -14.98
C LEU A 283 -24.76 5.65 -14.58
N ALA A 284 -25.11 5.74 -13.30
CA ALA A 284 -25.96 6.81 -12.77
C ALA A 284 -25.22 8.16 -12.66
N HIS A 285 -23.90 8.15 -12.40
CA HIS A 285 -23.10 9.35 -12.16
C HIS A 285 -21.79 9.38 -12.98
N PRO A 286 -21.85 9.28 -14.32
CA PRO A 286 -20.67 8.93 -15.13
C PRO A 286 -19.58 10.01 -15.18
N TRP A 287 -19.95 11.27 -15.01
CA TRP A 287 -19.04 12.40 -15.27
C TRP A 287 -18.10 12.70 -14.10
N LEU A 288 -18.66 12.90 -12.90
CA LEU A 288 -17.93 13.28 -11.69
C LEU A 288 -18.00 12.21 -10.58
N GLY A 289 -18.78 11.13 -10.76
CA GLY A 289 -19.03 10.15 -9.71
C GLY A 289 -19.88 10.71 -8.57
N VAL A 290 -20.06 9.90 -7.53
CA VAL A 290 -20.85 10.23 -6.33
C VAL A 290 -20.04 10.92 -5.22
N GLY A 291 -18.74 11.13 -5.44
CA GLY A 291 -17.81 11.66 -4.44
C GLY A 291 -16.80 10.60 -4.01
N PRO A 292 -15.54 10.97 -3.75
CA PRO A 292 -14.57 10.10 -3.08
C PRO A 292 -15.17 9.48 -1.80
N MET A 293 -14.83 8.22 -1.50
CA MET A 293 -15.36 7.44 -0.37
C MET A 293 -16.84 7.06 -0.43
N HIS A 294 -17.63 7.56 -1.40
CA HIS A 294 -19.09 7.39 -1.36
C HIS A 294 -19.61 6.04 -1.85
N PHE A 295 -18.74 5.11 -2.30
CA PHE A 295 -19.18 3.72 -2.42
C PHE A 295 -19.65 3.17 -1.06
N SER A 296 -19.07 3.65 0.05
CA SER A 296 -19.46 3.23 1.41
C SER A 296 -20.61 4.06 2.01
N ALA A 297 -21.26 4.91 1.22
CA ALA A 297 -22.43 5.66 1.66
C ALA A 297 -23.72 4.80 1.69
N GLU A 298 -23.72 3.67 0.99
CA GLU A 298 -24.83 2.71 0.99
C GLU A 298 -24.37 1.34 1.47
N VAL A 299 -24.95 0.92 2.60
CA VAL A 299 -24.61 -0.35 3.25
C VAL A 299 -25.01 -1.52 2.35
N ASN A 300 -24.07 -2.42 2.11
CA ASN A 300 -24.29 -3.67 1.41
C ASN A 300 -23.74 -4.85 2.21
N SER A 301 -24.08 -6.07 1.80
CA SER A 301 -23.75 -7.30 2.54
C SER A 301 -22.32 -7.82 2.33
N VAL A 302 -21.48 -7.09 1.59
CA VAL A 302 -20.18 -7.61 1.11
C VAL A 302 -19.01 -6.74 1.60
N ALA A 303 -18.92 -5.48 1.19
CA ALA A 303 -17.77 -4.62 1.47
C ALA A 303 -18.06 -3.13 1.28
N ALA A 304 -17.30 -2.29 1.98
CA ALA A 304 -17.36 -0.83 1.87
C ALA A 304 -16.59 -0.27 0.64
N HIS A 305 -16.08 -1.13 -0.25
CA HIS A 305 -15.42 -0.74 -1.50
C HIS A 305 -15.46 -1.91 -2.51
N PRO A 306 -15.28 -1.69 -3.83
CA PRO A 306 -15.46 -2.74 -4.83
C PRO A 306 -14.25 -3.67 -5.03
N HIS A 307 -13.16 -3.51 -4.27
CA HIS A 307 -11.92 -4.30 -4.43
C HIS A 307 -11.34 -4.24 -5.87
N GLN A 308 -11.60 -3.16 -6.60
CA GLN A 308 -11.12 -2.93 -7.96
C GLN A 308 -10.97 -1.41 -8.13
N VAL A 309 -9.74 -0.92 -8.29
CA VAL A 309 -9.45 0.52 -8.24
C VAL A 309 -10.08 1.33 -9.37
N VAL A 310 -10.17 0.78 -10.58
CA VAL A 310 -10.81 1.44 -11.74
C VAL A 310 -12.31 1.58 -11.53
N LEU A 311 -13.02 0.52 -11.13
CA LEU A 311 -14.45 0.57 -10.82
C LEU A 311 -14.73 1.52 -9.67
N GLN A 312 -13.88 1.50 -8.63
CA GLN A 312 -13.99 2.44 -7.53
C GLN A 312 -13.88 3.89 -8.01
N TRP A 313 -12.87 4.19 -8.82
CA TRP A 313 -12.67 5.54 -9.36
C TRP A 313 -13.78 5.95 -10.34
N LEU A 314 -14.30 5.03 -11.16
CA LEU A 314 -15.44 5.32 -12.02
C LEU A 314 -16.68 5.71 -11.20
N ALA A 315 -16.99 4.94 -10.16
CA ALA A 315 -18.13 5.21 -9.28
C ALA A 315 -17.97 6.51 -8.48
N GLU A 316 -16.79 6.73 -7.89
CA GLU A 316 -16.57 7.79 -6.90
C GLU A 316 -16.04 9.11 -7.50
N TRP A 317 -15.23 9.04 -8.55
CA TRP A 317 -14.55 10.20 -9.17
C TRP A 317 -15.01 10.49 -10.61
N GLY A 318 -15.74 9.57 -11.23
CA GLY A 318 -16.22 9.68 -12.61
C GLY A 318 -15.17 9.37 -13.69
N ILE A 319 -15.63 9.34 -14.94
CA ILE A 319 -14.85 8.86 -16.08
C ILE A 319 -13.63 9.72 -16.39
N PHE A 320 -13.74 11.05 -16.33
CA PHE A 320 -12.63 11.93 -16.71
C PHE A 320 -11.46 11.87 -15.73
N ALA A 321 -11.75 11.84 -14.43
CA ALA A 321 -10.72 11.66 -13.41
C ALA A 321 -10.07 10.28 -13.51
N THR A 322 -10.88 9.24 -13.75
CA THR A 322 -10.39 7.86 -13.93
C THR A 322 -9.47 7.73 -15.14
N LEU A 323 -9.85 8.26 -16.30
CA LEU A 323 -9.03 8.22 -17.51
C LEU A 323 -7.73 8.99 -17.35
N ALA A 324 -7.77 10.15 -16.69
CA ALA A 324 -6.57 10.93 -16.37
C ALA A 324 -5.64 10.17 -15.41
N ALA A 325 -6.19 9.48 -14.41
CA ALA A 325 -5.43 8.64 -13.47
C ALA A 325 -4.78 7.43 -14.16
N ILE A 326 -5.51 6.74 -15.04
CA ILE A 326 -4.97 5.65 -15.87
C ILE A 326 -3.87 6.18 -16.78
N PHE A 327 -4.09 7.32 -17.44
CA PHE A 327 -3.10 7.95 -18.31
C PHE A 327 -1.80 8.25 -17.58
N ILE A 328 -1.85 8.91 -16.41
CA ILE A 328 -0.63 9.25 -15.66
C ILE A 328 0.09 7.98 -15.15
N ALA A 329 -0.65 6.96 -14.72
CA ALA A 329 -0.09 5.68 -14.29
C ALA A 329 0.62 4.95 -15.43
N VAL A 330 -0.04 4.80 -16.58
CA VAL A 330 0.55 4.18 -17.78
C VAL A 330 1.75 4.98 -18.26
N TRP A 331 1.64 6.30 -18.34
CA TRP A 331 2.73 7.17 -18.77
C TRP A 331 3.95 7.05 -17.84
N GLY A 332 3.75 7.04 -16.52
CA GLY A 332 4.81 6.81 -15.53
C GLY A 332 5.48 5.44 -15.69
N MET A 333 4.69 4.38 -15.87
CA MET A 333 5.21 3.01 -16.07
C MET A 333 5.96 2.85 -17.39
N LEU A 334 5.53 3.51 -18.47
CA LEU A 334 6.23 3.55 -19.75
C LEU A 334 7.56 4.33 -19.64
N HIS A 335 7.59 5.43 -18.88
CA HIS A 335 8.83 6.14 -18.57
C HIS A 335 9.80 5.24 -17.78
N GLY A 336 9.30 4.55 -16.76
CA GLY A 336 10.07 3.56 -16.01
C GLY A 336 10.59 2.43 -16.91
N LEU A 337 9.75 1.87 -17.78
CA LEU A 337 10.12 0.84 -18.75
C LEU A 337 11.29 1.29 -19.65
N ARG A 338 11.21 2.51 -20.21
CA ARG A 338 12.29 3.08 -21.02
C ARG A 338 13.57 3.26 -20.20
N PHE A 339 13.46 3.74 -18.96
CA PHE A 339 14.61 3.94 -18.10
C PHE A 339 15.29 2.61 -17.71
N VAL A 340 14.51 1.63 -17.26
CA VAL A 340 14.99 0.31 -16.83
C VAL A 340 15.62 -0.45 -18.01
N ARG A 341 15.17 -0.24 -19.25
CA ARG A 341 15.80 -0.80 -20.46
C ARG A 341 17.09 -0.10 -20.88
N SER A 342 17.30 1.16 -20.48
CA SER A 342 18.52 1.90 -20.81
C SER A 342 19.74 1.34 -20.08
N GLU A 343 20.94 1.66 -20.57
CA GLU A 343 22.21 1.28 -19.93
C GLU A 343 22.31 1.75 -18.47
N LYS A 344 21.61 2.84 -18.12
CA LYS A 344 21.59 3.41 -16.76
C LYS A 344 20.71 2.62 -15.78
N GLY A 345 19.80 1.79 -16.28
CA GLY A 345 18.92 1.00 -15.42
C GLY A 345 19.73 0.04 -14.54
N GLN A 346 19.37 -0.03 -13.26
CA GLN A 346 19.99 -0.90 -12.26
C GLN A 346 18.98 -1.95 -11.75
N PRO A 347 19.43 -3.02 -11.06
CA PRO A 347 18.52 -4.00 -10.45
C PRO A 347 17.48 -3.38 -9.51
N LEU A 348 17.81 -2.29 -8.80
CA LEU A 348 16.86 -1.53 -8.00
C LEU A 348 15.70 -0.98 -8.84
N ASP A 349 15.98 -0.46 -10.03
CA ASP A 349 14.99 0.14 -10.90
C ASP A 349 14.00 -0.92 -11.41
N ALA A 350 14.50 -2.11 -11.73
CA ALA A 350 13.66 -3.26 -12.09
C ALA A 350 12.81 -3.74 -10.91
N ALA A 351 13.39 -3.80 -9.70
CA ALA A 351 12.64 -4.17 -8.49
C ALA A 351 11.53 -3.16 -8.16
N LEU A 352 11.82 -1.84 -8.23
CA LEU A 352 10.81 -0.79 -8.07
C LEU A 352 9.69 -0.91 -9.12
N TRP A 353 10.06 -1.16 -10.37
CA TRP A 353 9.08 -1.31 -11.45
C TRP A 353 8.20 -2.55 -11.26
N MET A 354 8.78 -3.69 -10.83
CA MET A 354 8.04 -4.90 -10.48
C MET A 354 7.07 -4.67 -9.32
N SER A 355 7.51 -4.01 -8.25
CA SER A 355 6.68 -3.70 -7.08
C SER A 355 5.46 -2.84 -7.46
N ILE A 356 5.68 -1.78 -8.24
CA ILE A 356 4.60 -0.88 -8.66
C ILE A 356 3.66 -1.60 -9.65
N LEU A 357 4.19 -2.31 -10.65
CA LEU A 357 3.35 -3.07 -11.58
C LEU A 357 2.52 -4.14 -10.86
N GLY A 358 3.15 -4.89 -9.97
CA GLY A 358 2.50 -5.94 -9.19
C GLY A 358 1.37 -5.38 -8.33
N ALA A 359 1.58 -4.23 -7.69
CA ALA A 359 0.55 -3.54 -6.92
C ALA A 359 -0.60 -3.02 -7.79
N LEU A 360 -0.32 -2.47 -8.98
CA LEU A 360 -1.34 -2.02 -9.92
C LEU A 360 -2.18 -3.18 -10.47
N ALA A 361 -1.55 -4.34 -10.72
CA ALA A 361 -2.25 -5.56 -11.12
C ALA A 361 -3.10 -6.12 -9.97
N LEU A 362 -2.55 -6.19 -8.76
CA LEU A 362 -3.28 -6.60 -7.56
C LEU A 362 -4.48 -5.67 -7.27
N ALA A 363 -4.34 -4.37 -7.50
CA ALA A 363 -5.41 -3.38 -7.30
C ALA A 363 -6.65 -3.60 -8.19
N GLN A 364 -6.57 -4.48 -9.19
CA GLN A 364 -7.72 -4.88 -10.00
C GLN A 364 -8.55 -6.01 -9.35
N VAL A 365 -8.12 -6.57 -8.22
CA VAL A 365 -8.84 -7.66 -7.54
C VAL A 365 -8.83 -7.54 -6.01
N ASP A 366 -8.20 -6.49 -5.47
CA ASP A 366 -8.08 -6.24 -4.04
C ASP A 366 -8.00 -4.74 -3.69
N GLY A 367 -8.24 -4.40 -2.42
CA GLY A 367 -8.30 -3.04 -1.87
C GLY A 367 -6.96 -2.32 -1.67
N VAL A 368 -6.03 -2.42 -2.62
CA VAL A 368 -4.67 -1.83 -2.50
C VAL A 368 -4.69 -0.32 -2.21
N PHE A 369 -5.63 0.40 -2.83
CA PHE A 369 -5.85 1.85 -2.67
C PHE A 369 -6.87 2.19 -1.57
N VAL A 370 -7.01 1.29 -0.60
CA VAL A 370 -7.83 1.49 0.59
C VAL A 370 -7.00 1.24 1.84
N MET A 371 -6.12 0.23 1.84
CA MET A 371 -5.37 -0.14 3.04
C MET A 371 -4.26 0.87 3.38
N PRO A 372 -4.29 1.52 4.57
CA PRO A 372 -3.42 2.64 4.88
C PRO A 372 -1.92 2.31 4.74
N TYR A 373 -1.55 1.12 5.19
CA TYR A 373 -0.16 0.71 5.17
C TYR A 373 0.39 0.54 3.74
N THR A 374 -0.39 -0.14 2.89
CA THR A 374 -0.05 -0.38 1.49
C THR A 374 0.00 0.92 0.70
N GLU A 375 -0.98 1.80 0.86
CA GLU A 375 -1.03 3.09 0.15
C GLU A 375 0.20 3.96 0.44
N THR A 376 0.60 4.02 1.72
CA THR A 376 1.75 4.82 2.16
C THR A 376 3.04 4.33 1.52
N TRP A 377 3.28 3.01 1.55
CA TRP A 377 4.45 2.43 0.94
C TRP A 377 4.44 2.54 -0.58
N LEU A 378 3.28 2.37 -1.22
CA LEU A 378 3.15 2.57 -2.66
C LEU A 378 3.53 4.01 -3.06
N ALA A 379 3.05 5.02 -2.32
CA ALA A 379 3.43 6.42 -2.56
C ALA A 379 4.93 6.66 -2.38
N ILE A 380 5.55 6.04 -1.36
CA ILE A 380 7.01 6.11 -1.16
C ILE A 380 7.77 5.45 -2.32
N LEU A 381 7.36 4.25 -2.76
CA LEU A 381 8.00 3.56 -3.88
C LEU A 381 7.83 4.33 -5.20
N ILE A 382 6.67 4.94 -5.45
CA ILE A 382 6.45 5.85 -6.58
C ILE A 382 7.41 7.05 -6.49
N GLY A 383 7.55 7.66 -5.32
CA GLY A 383 8.53 8.74 -5.10
C GLY A 383 9.97 8.31 -5.37
N LEU A 384 10.38 7.13 -4.91
CA LEU A 384 11.70 6.55 -5.19
C LEU A 384 11.91 6.28 -6.68
N ALA A 385 10.90 5.72 -7.35
CA ALA A 385 10.91 5.48 -8.78
C ALA A 385 11.03 6.79 -9.56
N MET A 386 10.24 7.80 -9.22
CA MET A 386 10.32 9.14 -9.81
C MET A 386 11.71 9.77 -9.62
N ALA A 387 12.31 9.64 -8.43
CA ALA A 387 13.66 10.14 -8.14
C ALA A 387 14.75 9.54 -9.03
N ARG A 388 14.55 8.30 -9.49
CA ARG A 388 15.51 7.56 -10.32
C ARG A 388 15.22 7.66 -11.81
N TRP A 389 13.96 7.54 -12.21
CA TRP A 389 13.56 7.46 -13.61
C TRP A 389 13.43 8.84 -14.26
N SER A 390 13.25 9.89 -13.45
CA SER A 390 13.20 11.26 -13.91
C SER A 390 14.55 11.95 -13.75
N LYS A 391 14.83 12.94 -14.59
CA LYS A 391 15.88 13.94 -14.35
C LYS A 391 15.22 15.16 -13.72
N PRO A 392 15.13 15.26 -12.38
CA PRO A 392 14.56 16.44 -11.76
C PRO A 392 15.41 17.65 -12.15
N SER A 393 14.77 18.63 -12.79
CA SER A 393 15.43 19.88 -13.13
C SER A 393 15.59 20.71 -11.87
N ALA A 394 16.82 21.13 -11.57
CA ALA A 394 17.10 22.10 -10.50
C ALA A 394 16.54 23.50 -10.81
N ALA A 395 16.15 23.77 -12.07
CA ALA A 395 15.56 25.04 -12.46
C ALA A 395 14.19 25.25 -11.78
N GLU A 396 14.06 26.36 -11.09
CA GLU A 396 12.86 26.72 -10.34
C GLU A 396 11.68 27.03 -11.27
N SER A 397 10.47 26.68 -10.83
CA SER A 397 9.23 27.18 -11.42
C SER A 397 8.35 27.74 -10.32
N ARG A 398 8.29 29.08 -10.22
CA ARG A 398 7.48 29.77 -9.20
C ARG A 398 6.02 29.32 -9.23
N TRP A 399 5.44 29.17 -10.42
CA TRP A 399 4.08 28.69 -10.61
C TRP A 399 3.85 27.30 -10.00
N GLN A 400 4.72 26.32 -10.27
CA GLN A 400 4.57 24.99 -9.68
C GLN A 400 4.68 25.02 -8.17
N THR A 401 5.61 25.82 -7.62
CA THR A 401 5.75 26.00 -6.18
C THR A 401 4.48 26.56 -5.55
N TYR A 402 3.89 27.60 -6.13
CA TYR A 402 2.64 28.17 -5.62
C TYR A 402 1.47 27.18 -5.74
N SER A 403 1.32 26.49 -6.88
CA SER A 403 0.26 25.48 -7.06
C SER A 403 0.35 24.37 -6.01
N LEU A 404 1.56 23.84 -5.74
CA LEU A 404 1.76 22.80 -4.74
C LEU A 404 1.48 23.28 -3.31
N ARG A 405 1.89 24.52 -2.99
CA ARG A 405 1.60 25.12 -1.67
C ARG A 405 0.11 25.37 -1.47
N ILE A 406 -0.59 25.86 -2.49
CA ILE A 406 -2.04 26.06 -2.45
C ILE A 406 -2.74 24.72 -2.26
N LEU A 407 -2.30 23.66 -2.94
CA LEU A 407 -2.85 22.31 -2.75
C LEU A 407 -2.57 21.72 -1.36
N ALA A 408 -1.45 22.06 -0.73
CA ALA A 408 -1.10 21.55 0.60
C ALA A 408 -1.99 22.12 1.72
N ILE A 409 -2.51 23.34 1.56
CA ILE A 409 -3.37 24.00 2.57
C ILE A 409 -4.62 23.17 2.91
N PRO A 410 -5.51 22.83 1.95
CA PRO A 410 -6.71 22.06 2.27
C PRO A 410 -6.37 20.66 2.80
N VAL A 411 -5.26 20.06 2.36
CA VAL A 411 -4.78 18.79 2.91
C VAL A 411 -4.49 18.90 4.40
N ILE A 412 -3.70 19.91 4.80
CA ILE A 412 -3.34 20.12 6.21
C ILE A 412 -4.58 20.41 7.05
N LEU A 413 -5.51 21.22 6.54
CA LEU A 413 -6.75 21.55 7.25
C LEU A 413 -7.66 20.33 7.43
N VAL A 414 -7.92 19.57 6.37
CA VAL A 414 -8.81 18.40 6.42
C VAL A 414 -8.20 17.29 7.26
N LEU A 415 -6.96 16.89 6.97
CA LEU A 415 -6.32 15.81 7.71
C LEU A 415 -6.02 16.21 9.16
N GLY A 416 -5.64 17.47 9.39
CA GLY A 416 -5.48 18.04 10.74
C GLY A 416 -6.79 18.03 11.53
N SER A 417 -7.91 18.38 10.89
CA SER A 417 -9.24 18.28 11.52
C SER A 417 -9.59 16.85 11.89
N VAL A 418 -9.31 15.87 11.02
CA VAL A 418 -9.52 14.45 11.34
C VAL A 418 -8.67 14.03 12.53
N LEU A 419 -7.40 14.41 12.57
CA LEU A 419 -6.47 14.08 13.67
C LEU A 419 -6.87 14.72 15.02
N ILE A 420 -7.40 15.94 14.99
CA ILE A 420 -7.73 16.71 16.21
C ILE A 420 -9.14 16.43 16.71
N ASN A 421 -10.12 16.34 15.80
CA ASN A 421 -11.53 16.31 16.16
C ASN A 421 -12.15 14.91 16.10
N GLU A 422 -11.73 14.06 15.16
CA GLU A 422 -12.37 12.76 14.91
C GLU A 422 -11.60 11.59 15.53
N ALA A 423 -10.28 11.59 15.42
CA ALA A 423 -9.47 10.53 16.01
C ALA A 423 -9.71 10.32 17.53
N PRO A 424 -9.89 11.37 18.37
CA PRO A 424 -10.11 11.16 19.80
C PRO A 424 -11.42 10.42 20.14
N THR A 425 -12.48 10.57 19.34
CA THR A 425 -13.80 9.96 19.59
C THR A 425 -14.05 8.71 18.75
N LEU A 426 -13.25 8.47 17.71
CA LEU A 426 -13.42 7.40 16.72
C LEU A 426 -13.81 6.02 17.29
N ALA A 427 -13.18 5.60 18.39
CA ALA A 427 -13.46 4.29 18.98
C ALA A 427 -14.90 4.17 19.50
N GLN A 428 -15.40 5.24 20.12
CA GLN A 428 -16.78 5.32 20.64
C GLN A 428 -17.77 5.44 19.47
N ASP A 429 -17.50 6.35 18.54
CA ASP A 429 -18.36 6.62 17.39
C ASP A 429 -18.51 5.37 16.49
N SER A 430 -17.40 4.66 16.25
CA SER A 430 -17.41 3.40 15.49
C SER A 430 -18.24 2.32 16.17
N GLN A 431 -18.12 2.19 17.49
CA GLN A 431 -18.89 1.21 18.27
C GLN A 431 -20.38 1.56 18.26
N ALA A 432 -20.74 2.81 18.52
CA ALA A 432 -22.12 3.28 18.52
C ALA A 432 -22.79 3.05 17.15
N HIS A 433 -22.08 3.34 16.05
CA HIS A 433 -22.58 3.11 14.71
C HIS A 433 -22.81 1.62 14.42
N MET A 434 -21.86 0.75 14.79
CA MET A 434 -22.01 -0.71 14.61
C MET A 434 -23.19 -1.26 15.40
N GLU A 435 -23.36 -0.84 16.66
CA GLU A 435 -24.47 -1.27 17.52
C GLU A 435 -25.82 -0.80 16.98
N LYS A 436 -25.91 0.47 16.56
CA LYS A 436 -27.15 1.07 16.03
C LYS A 436 -27.58 0.47 14.69
N HIS A 437 -26.63 0.25 13.79
CA HIS A 437 -26.93 -0.19 12.42
C HIS A 437 -26.75 -1.71 12.20
N GLY A 438 -26.30 -2.45 13.22
CA GLY A 438 -26.01 -3.87 13.11
C GLY A 438 -24.92 -4.18 12.07
N THR A 439 -23.98 -3.24 11.87
CA THR A 439 -22.89 -3.39 10.89
C THR A 439 -21.66 -4.01 11.53
N GLY A 440 -20.86 -4.72 10.73
CA GLY A 440 -19.57 -5.24 11.15
C GLY A 440 -18.40 -4.38 10.67
N TYR A 441 -17.19 -4.77 11.04
CA TYR A 441 -15.97 -4.14 10.54
C TYR A 441 -15.78 -4.37 9.04
N THR A 442 -15.85 -3.29 8.28
CA THR A 442 -15.73 -3.29 6.82
C THR A 442 -14.76 -2.17 6.42
N PRO A 443 -13.45 -2.44 6.44
CA PRO A 443 -12.44 -1.38 6.39
C PRO A 443 -12.56 -0.49 5.14
N ARG A 444 -12.54 0.84 5.36
CA ARG A 444 -12.45 1.87 4.30
C ARG A 444 -11.46 2.93 4.74
N PHE A 445 -11.94 4.11 5.15
CA PHE A 445 -11.08 5.14 5.73
C PHE A 445 -10.67 4.71 7.14
N TRP A 446 -11.64 4.37 7.99
CA TRP A 446 -11.44 3.69 9.26
C TRP A 446 -11.84 2.20 9.17
N MET A 447 -11.67 1.48 10.26
CA MET A 447 -12.04 0.06 10.39
C MET A 447 -13.55 -0.15 10.25
N GLN A 448 -14.34 0.74 10.87
CA GLN A 448 -15.72 0.98 10.45
C GLN A 448 -15.66 1.84 9.17
N GLY A 449 -16.03 1.26 8.02
CA GLY A 449 -15.88 1.93 6.74
C GLY A 449 -17.15 2.59 6.19
N TRP A 450 -18.31 2.31 6.77
CA TRP A 450 -19.58 2.91 6.35
C TRP A 450 -19.64 4.39 6.72
N ILE A 451 -20.23 5.20 5.84
CA ILE A 451 -20.42 6.64 6.05
C ILE A 451 -21.89 7.03 5.83
N PRO A 452 -22.39 8.07 6.50
CA PRO A 452 -21.74 8.82 7.57
C PRO A 452 -21.75 8.00 8.87
N MET A 453 -20.73 8.18 9.72
CA MET A 453 -20.80 7.69 11.10
C MET A 453 -21.80 8.55 11.89
N ASP A 454 -22.50 7.91 12.82
CA ASP A 454 -23.33 8.65 13.77
C ASP A 454 -22.42 9.47 14.70
N PRO A 455 -22.75 10.75 14.95
CA PRO A 455 -22.00 11.61 15.87
C PRO A 455 -22.23 11.24 17.34
#